data_AF-A0A2A4G7S7-F1
#
_entry.id   AF-A0A2A4G7S7-F1
#
_cell.length_a   1.000
_cell.length_b   1.000
_cell.length_c   1.000
_cell.angle_alpha   90.00
_cell.angle_beta   90.00
_cell.angle_gamma   90.00
#
_symmetry.space_group_name_H-M   'P 1'
#
loop_
_entity.id
_entity.type
_entity.pdbx_description
1 polymer ?
#
loop_
_entity_poly.entity_id
_entity_poly.type
_entity_poly.pdbx_seq_one_letter_code
_entity_poly.pdbx_strand_id
1 'polypeptide(L)'
;METDNHKKLQAFFKQEYQILTQYVNGRIRANTQRDAEDIIQDVALKLFSGADRYAPIQNVAGFVYRSIKNKIVDVMRKNGRNPRMESIEEAQVPEFAQSLNFSNAGETDAQMEKKLVTAIHQLKPMYRDIILAIDFEGYSYREIAEETGIPEGTLMSQRHRAIAQLYKKMEIEILSK
;
A
#
# COMPACT_ATOMS: atom_id res chain seq x y z
N MET A 1 13.97 20.55 -25.41
CA MET A 1 15.00 19.66 -24.80
C MET A 1 14.27 18.72 -23.87
N GLU A 2 14.60 17.42 -23.90
CA GLU A 2 14.09 16.45 -22.94
C GLU A 2 14.52 16.85 -21.51
N THR A 3 13.58 16.92 -20.57
CA THR A 3 13.89 17.23 -19.16
C THR A 3 14.61 16.08 -18.47
N ASP A 4 15.32 16.38 -17.38
CA ASP A 4 16.03 15.38 -16.56
C ASP A 4 15.08 14.25 -16.10
N ASN A 5 13.85 14.62 -15.70
CA ASN A 5 12.79 13.68 -15.35
C ASN A 5 12.44 12.73 -16.49
N HIS A 6 12.33 13.26 -17.72
CA HIS A 6 11.99 12.45 -18.89
C HIS A 6 13.07 11.40 -19.18
N LYS A 7 14.35 11.79 -19.15
CA LYS A 7 15.49 10.88 -19.34
C LYS A 7 15.54 9.79 -18.28
N LYS A 8 15.32 10.19 -17.02
CA LYS A 8 15.25 9.29 -15.86
C LYS A 8 14.14 8.26 -16.01
N LEU A 9 12.93 8.69 -16.35
CA LEU A 9 11.79 7.80 -16.60
C LEU A 9 12.07 6.86 -17.78
N GLN A 10 12.61 7.38 -18.88
CA GLN A 10 12.94 6.58 -20.07
C GLN A 10 13.96 5.49 -19.75
N ALA A 11 15.05 5.83 -19.06
CA ALA A 11 16.07 4.86 -18.66
C ALA A 11 15.47 3.77 -17.77
N PHE A 12 14.68 4.16 -16.77
CA PHE A 12 14.04 3.23 -15.85
C PHE A 12 13.07 2.28 -16.56
N PHE A 13 12.11 2.79 -17.34
CA PHE A 13 11.15 1.93 -18.04
C PHE A 13 11.85 1.00 -19.05
N LYS A 14 12.93 1.45 -19.70
CA LYS A 14 13.68 0.59 -20.63
C LYS A 14 14.39 -0.57 -19.93
N GLN A 15 14.91 -0.34 -18.72
CA GLN A 15 15.65 -1.35 -17.95
C GLN A 15 14.71 -2.29 -17.19
N GLU A 16 13.65 -1.75 -16.59
CA GLU A 16 12.86 -2.45 -15.57
C GLU A 16 11.52 -2.99 -16.08
N TYR A 17 11.17 -2.80 -17.37
CA TYR A 17 9.85 -3.15 -17.90
C TYR A 17 9.39 -4.57 -17.53
N GLN A 18 10.28 -5.56 -17.69
CA GLN A 18 9.97 -6.96 -17.38
C GLN A 18 9.71 -7.20 -15.89
N ILE A 19 10.47 -6.52 -15.02
CA ILE A 19 10.30 -6.60 -13.57
C ILE A 19 8.99 -5.92 -13.17
N LEU A 20 8.65 -4.79 -13.79
CA LEU A 20 7.35 -4.13 -13.60
C LEU A 20 6.19 -5.05 -14.02
N THR A 21 6.30 -5.73 -15.17
CA THR A 21 5.28 -6.67 -15.63
C THR A 21 5.08 -7.81 -14.63
N GLN A 22 6.16 -8.40 -14.10
CA GLN A 22 6.08 -9.42 -13.06
C GLN A 22 5.47 -8.88 -11.77
N TYR A 23 5.88 -7.68 -11.34
CA TYR A 23 5.36 -6.99 -10.17
C TYR A 23 3.85 -6.76 -10.26
N VAL A 24 3.36 -6.34 -11.43
CA VAL A 24 1.93 -6.09 -11.68
C VAL A 24 1.17 -7.40 -11.76
N ASN A 25 1.67 -8.40 -12.50
CA ASN A 25 1.06 -9.72 -12.61
C ASN A 25 0.89 -10.42 -11.26
N GLY A 26 1.84 -10.24 -10.33
CA GLY A 26 1.72 -10.77 -8.96
C GLY A 26 0.65 -10.10 -8.10
N ARG A 27 0.09 -8.95 -8.53
CA ARG A 27 -0.85 -8.13 -7.75
C ARG A 27 -2.22 -7.96 -8.40
N ILE A 28 -2.33 -8.16 -9.71
CA ILE A 28 -3.63 -8.20 -10.38
C ILE A 28 -4.25 -9.59 -10.24
N ARG A 29 -5.56 -9.66 -9.96
CA ARG A 29 -6.26 -10.97 -9.89
C ARG A 29 -6.55 -11.48 -11.30
N ALA A 30 -6.57 -12.80 -11.48
CA ALA A 30 -6.82 -13.47 -12.76
C ALA A 30 -8.16 -13.10 -13.44
N ASN A 31 -9.11 -12.51 -12.70
CA ASN A 31 -10.39 -12.02 -13.22
C ASN A 31 -10.38 -10.52 -13.55
N THR A 32 -9.22 -9.86 -13.54
CA THR A 32 -9.08 -8.47 -13.96
C THR A 32 -9.11 -8.42 -15.48
N GLN A 33 -10.00 -7.60 -16.07
CA GLN A 33 -10.14 -7.43 -17.52
C GLN A 33 -8.98 -6.67 -18.20
N ARG A 34 -7.87 -6.41 -17.50
CA ARG A 34 -6.73 -5.66 -18.02
C ARG A 34 -5.44 -6.40 -17.74
N ASP A 35 -4.57 -6.43 -18.74
CA ASP A 35 -3.27 -7.06 -18.63
C ASP A 35 -2.28 -6.14 -17.90
N ALA A 36 -1.21 -6.72 -17.34
CA ALA A 36 -0.18 -5.96 -16.63
C ALA A 36 0.45 -4.87 -17.51
N GLU A 37 0.63 -5.14 -18.80
CA GLU A 37 1.19 -4.20 -19.76
C GLU A 37 0.32 -2.97 -19.94
N ASP A 38 -1.01 -3.11 -19.97
CA ASP A 38 -1.96 -1.98 -20.05
C ASP A 38 -1.81 -1.04 -18.85
N ILE A 39 -1.64 -1.60 -17.66
CA ILE A 39 -1.45 -0.84 -16.42
C ILE A 39 -0.14 -0.06 -16.47
N ILE A 40 0.94 -0.72 -16.90
CA ILE A 40 2.26 -0.10 -17.03
C ILE A 40 2.24 1.00 -18.08
N GLN A 41 1.59 0.76 -19.23
CA GLN A 41 1.49 1.72 -20.32
C GLN A 41 0.68 2.96 -19.92
N ASP A 42 -0.47 2.78 -19.26
CA ASP A 42 -1.26 3.90 -18.72
C ASP A 42 -0.44 4.76 -17.75
N VAL A 43 0.38 4.12 -16.90
CA VAL A 43 1.24 4.82 -15.95
C VAL A 43 2.36 5.55 -16.68
N ALA A 44 3.06 4.88 -17.61
CA ALA A 44 4.10 5.50 -18.42
C ALA A 44 3.56 6.74 -19.14
N LEU A 45 2.41 6.63 -19.82
CA LEU A 45 1.77 7.77 -20.50
C LEU A 45 1.50 8.93 -19.55
N LYS A 46 0.95 8.67 -18.36
CA LYS A 46 0.70 9.71 -17.35
C LYS A 46 1.99 10.37 -16.86
N LEU A 47 3.04 9.58 -16.61
CA LEU A 47 4.30 10.08 -16.08
C LEU A 47 5.05 10.90 -17.14
N PHE A 48 5.19 10.40 -18.36
CA PHE A 48 5.84 11.14 -19.45
C PHE A 48 5.08 12.43 -19.81
N SER A 49 3.75 12.39 -19.83
CA SER A 49 2.91 13.58 -20.10
C SER A 49 2.97 14.65 -19.00
N GLY A 50 3.46 14.30 -17.81
CA GLY A 50 3.64 15.20 -16.67
C GLY A 50 5.09 15.53 -16.34
N ALA A 51 6.06 14.91 -17.02
CA ALA A 51 7.47 14.92 -16.64
C ALA A 51 8.05 16.32 -16.40
N ASP A 52 7.64 17.29 -17.23
CA ASP A 52 8.12 18.67 -17.19
C ASP A 52 7.46 19.51 -16.09
N ARG A 53 6.32 19.06 -15.53
CA ARG A 53 5.60 19.73 -14.44
C ARG A 53 5.99 19.19 -13.06
N TYR A 54 6.56 17.99 -13.00
CA TYR A 54 7.01 17.42 -11.73
C TYR A 54 8.27 18.12 -11.24
N ALA A 55 8.40 18.23 -9.91
CA ALA A 55 9.68 18.54 -9.30
C ALA A 55 10.75 17.49 -9.72
N PRO A 56 12.05 17.81 -9.59
CA PRO A 56 13.11 16.86 -9.94
C PRO A 56 12.92 15.51 -9.21
N ILE A 57 12.74 14.45 -9.98
CA ILE A 57 12.54 13.10 -9.46
C ILE A 57 13.90 12.60 -8.96
N GLN A 58 14.03 12.44 -7.65
CA GLN A 58 15.24 11.93 -7.00
C GLN A 58 15.27 10.39 -7.00
N ASN A 59 14.13 9.75 -6.76
CA ASN A 59 13.97 8.31 -6.78
C ASN A 59 12.94 7.90 -7.85
N VAL A 60 13.43 7.53 -9.03
CA VAL A 60 12.58 7.16 -10.17
C VAL A 60 11.84 5.85 -9.91
N ALA A 61 12.52 4.88 -9.29
CA ALA A 61 11.93 3.59 -8.98
C ALA A 61 10.72 3.76 -8.06
N GLY A 62 10.89 4.45 -6.93
CA GLY A 62 9.79 4.73 -6.00
C GLY A 62 8.63 5.45 -6.69
N PHE A 63 8.93 6.45 -7.51
CA PHE A 63 7.91 7.22 -8.22
C PHE A 63 7.08 6.37 -9.22
N VAL A 64 7.74 5.46 -9.95
CA VAL A 64 7.09 4.56 -10.91
C VAL A 64 6.30 3.47 -10.20
N TYR A 65 6.90 2.75 -9.24
CA TYR A 65 6.22 1.69 -8.49
C TYR A 65 4.99 2.21 -7.76
N ARG A 66 5.08 3.40 -7.17
CA ARG A 66 3.95 4.09 -6.55
C ARG A 66 2.83 4.39 -7.54
N SER A 67 3.18 4.90 -8.72
CA SER A 67 2.20 5.20 -9.76
C SER A 67 1.51 3.94 -10.30
N ILE A 68 2.25 2.83 -10.42
CA ILE A 68 1.73 1.51 -10.78
C ILE A 68 0.77 0.98 -9.72
N LYS A 69 1.17 1.01 -8.45
CA LYS A 69 0.33 0.56 -7.35
C LYS A 69 -1.00 1.32 -7.29
N ASN A 70 -0.96 2.65 -7.40
CA ASN A 70 -2.17 3.48 -7.47
C ASN A 70 -3.09 3.06 -8.62
N LYS A 71 -2.51 2.75 -9.78
CA LYS A 71 -3.26 2.29 -10.95
C LYS A 71 -3.88 0.90 -10.76
N ILE A 72 -3.17 -0.02 -10.12
CA ILE A 72 -3.71 -1.36 -9.77
C ILE A 72 -4.94 -1.20 -8.88
N VAL A 73 -4.85 -0.38 -7.81
CA VAL A 73 -5.97 -0.09 -6.91
C VAL A 73 -7.16 0.50 -7.67
N ASP A 74 -6.91 1.46 -8.56
CA ASP A 74 -7.96 2.06 -9.40
C ASP A 74 -8.67 1.05 -10.32
N VAL A 75 -7.90 0.15 -10.93
CA VAL A 75 -8.43 -0.91 -11.80
C VAL A 75 -9.26 -1.92 -11.00
N MET A 76 -8.77 -2.35 -9.84
CA MET A 76 -9.50 -3.28 -8.96
C MET A 76 -10.78 -2.64 -8.41
N ARG A 77 -10.75 -1.34 -8.06
CA ARG A 77 -11.92 -0.58 -7.59
C ARG A 77 -13.03 -0.49 -8.64
N LYS A 78 -12.68 -0.33 -9.93
CA LYS A 78 -13.66 -0.25 -11.02
C LYS A 78 -14.38 -1.56 -11.31
N ASN A 79 -13.80 -2.70 -10.95
CA ASN A 79 -14.37 -4.03 -11.18
C ASN A 79 -15.38 -4.48 -10.08
N GLY A 80 -15.87 -3.56 -9.25
CA GLY A 80 -17.14 -3.74 -8.54
C GLY A 80 -17.09 -4.38 -7.14
N ARG A 81 -15.96 -4.30 -6.42
CA ARG A 81 -15.90 -4.68 -5.00
C ARG A 81 -15.48 -3.51 -4.11
N ASN A 82 -16.16 -3.40 -2.98
CA ASN A 82 -16.15 -2.25 -2.09
C ASN A 82 -14.77 -2.14 -1.37
N PRO A 83 -13.92 -1.16 -1.70
CA PRO A 83 -12.50 -1.15 -1.26
C PRO A 83 -12.32 -0.87 0.25
N ARG A 84 -13.39 -0.54 0.98
CA ARG A 84 -13.34 -0.35 2.44
C ARG A 84 -13.25 -1.66 3.23
N MET A 85 -13.48 -2.81 2.58
CA MET A 85 -13.46 -4.15 3.20
C MET A 85 -12.27 -5.02 2.80
N GLU A 86 -11.54 -4.69 1.71
CA GLU A 86 -10.56 -5.60 1.07
C GLU A 86 -9.12 -5.08 1.07
N SER A 87 -8.82 -3.97 1.75
CA SER A 87 -7.49 -3.34 1.70
C SER A 87 -6.43 -4.02 2.57
N ILE A 88 -6.82 -4.98 3.42
CA ILE A 88 -5.86 -5.81 4.13
C ILE A 88 -5.58 -7.02 3.24
N GLU A 89 -4.37 -7.09 2.68
CA GLU A 89 -3.90 -8.32 2.05
C GLU A 89 -3.81 -9.40 3.13
N GLU A 90 -4.81 -10.30 3.18
CA GLU A 90 -4.89 -11.38 4.18
C GLU A 90 -3.59 -12.21 4.27
N ALA A 91 -2.86 -12.32 3.15
CA ALA A 91 -1.56 -13.00 3.09
C ALA A 91 -0.41 -12.28 3.85
N GLN A 92 -0.51 -10.98 4.11
CA GLN A 92 0.50 -10.19 4.84
C GLN A 92 0.16 -10.00 6.33
N VAL A 93 -1.09 -10.32 6.72
CA VAL A 93 -1.55 -10.27 8.11
C VAL A 93 -0.68 -11.12 9.06
N PRO A 94 -0.22 -12.34 8.69
CA PRO A 94 0.63 -13.13 9.58
C PRO A 94 1.94 -12.41 9.93
N GLU A 95 2.59 -11.79 8.94
CA GLU A 95 3.84 -11.05 9.13
C GLU A 95 3.62 -9.82 10.01
N PHE A 96 2.55 -9.07 9.76
CA PHE A 96 2.20 -7.93 10.58
C PHE A 96 1.87 -8.33 12.03
N ALA A 97 1.12 -9.42 12.23
CA ALA A 97 0.79 -9.94 13.56
C ALA A 97 2.05 -10.35 14.35
N GLN A 98 2.99 -11.02 13.69
CA GLN A 98 4.29 -11.38 14.27
C GLN A 98 5.12 -10.15 14.63
N SER A 99 5.16 -9.12 13.76
CA SER A 99 5.89 -7.87 14.03
C SER A 99 5.41 -7.15 15.29
N LEU A 100 4.13 -7.34 15.65
CA LEU A 100 3.50 -6.78 16.83
C LEU A 100 3.47 -7.76 18.01
N ASN A 101 4.13 -8.92 17.89
CA ASN A 101 4.15 -9.98 18.89
C ASN A 101 2.74 -10.39 19.37
N PHE A 102 1.74 -10.31 18.48
CA PHE A 102 0.41 -10.83 18.80
C PHE A 102 0.50 -12.35 18.87
N SER A 103 0.52 -12.87 20.10
CA SER A 103 0.57 -14.29 20.40
C SER A 103 -0.35 -14.56 21.58
N ASN A 104 -1.16 -15.61 21.46
CA ASN A 104 -2.03 -16.05 22.55
C ASN A 104 -1.99 -17.57 22.67
N ALA A 105 -1.73 -18.06 23.88
CA ALA A 105 -1.71 -19.48 24.18
C ALA A 105 -3.13 -20.04 24.11
N GLY A 106 -3.48 -20.67 22.98
CA GLY A 106 -4.77 -21.35 22.79
C GLY A 106 -5.59 -20.89 21.58
N GLU A 107 -5.13 -19.90 20.81
CA GLU A 107 -5.75 -19.55 19.52
C GLU A 107 -4.92 -20.08 18.35
N THR A 108 -5.59 -20.50 17.28
CA THR A 108 -4.89 -20.83 16.03
C THR A 108 -4.48 -19.55 15.30
N ASP A 109 -3.43 -19.62 14.49
CA ASP A 109 -2.94 -18.48 13.70
C ASP A 109 -4.06 -17.85 12.85
N ALA A 110 -4.89 -18.68 12.20
CA ALA A 110 -6.04 -18.24 11.42
C ALA A 110 -7.11 -17.49 12.25
N GLN A 111 -7.31 -17.86 13.52
CA GLN A 111 -8.24 -17.15 14.40
C GLN A 111 -7.67 -15.79 14.80
N MET A 112 -6.37 -15.72 15.09
CA MET A 112 -5.66 -14.50 15.41
C MET A 112 -5.66 -13.51 14.23
N GLU A 113 -5.35 -14.00 13.03
CA GLU A 113 -5.39 -13.21 11.79
C GLU A 113 -6.77 -12.59 11.55
N LYS A 114 -7.83 -13.39 11.66
CA LYS A 114 -9.21 -12.91 11.47
C LYS A 114 -9.61 -11.83 12.49
N LYS A 115 -9.18 -11.99 13.75
CA LYS A 115 -9.39 -10.99 14.79
C LYS A 115 -8.64 -9.70 14.48
N LEU A 116 -7.37 -9.79 14.08
CA LEU A 116 -6.56 -8.63 13.74
C LEU A 116 -7.15 -7.85 12.55
N VAL A 117 -7.57 -8.55 11.50
CA VAL A 117 -8.29 -7.96 10.35
C VAL A 117 -9.54 -7.22 10.82
N THR A 118 -10.33 -7.83 11.71
CA THR A 118 -11.53 -7.20 12.27
C THR A 118 -11.19 -5.97 13.10
N ALA A 119 -10.16 -6.04 13.94
CA ALA A 119 -9.71 -4.93 14.79
C ALA A 119 -9.21 -3.74 13.96
N ILE A 120 -8.47 -3.98 12.88
CA ILE A 120 -7.99 -2.95 11.94
C ILE A 120 -9.19 -2.26 11.26
N HIS A 121 -10.20 -3.02 10.82
CA HIS A 121 -11.41 -2.45 10.20
C HIS A 121 -12.24 -1.58 11.15
N GLN A 122 -12.16 -1.82 12.45
CA GLN A 122 -12.84 -1.02 13.48
C GLN A 122 -12.08 0.25 13.88
N LEU A 123 -10.85 0.45 13.39
CA LEU A 123 -10.12 1.70 13.64
C LEU A 123 -10.80 2.88 12.92
N LYS A 124 -10.63 4.08 13.49
CA LYS A 124 -11.00 5.31 12.76
C LYS A 124 -10.22 5.37 11.44
N PRO A 125 -10.80 5.96 10.37
CA PRO A 125 -10.18 5.98 9.04
C PRO A 125 -8.70 6.39 9.06
N MET A 126 -8.36 7.52 9.68
CA MET A 126 -6.97 8.00 9.76
C MET A 126 -5.96 6.97 10.34
N TYR A 127 -6.40 6.13 11.29
CA TYR A 127 -5.56 5.14 11.95
C TYR A 127 -5.47 3.85 11.14
N ARG A 128 -6.56 3.45 10.49
CA ARG A 128 -6.53 2.33 9.55
C ARG A 128 -5.64 2.68 8.36
N ASP A 129 -5.84 3.86 7.78
CA ASP A 129 -5.20 4.25 6.53
C ASP A 129 -3.68 4.38 6.70
N ILE A 130 -3.18 4.86 7.85
CA ILE A 130 -1.73 4.89 8.13
C ILE A 130 -1.13 3.50 8.34
N ILE A 131 -1.86 2.57 8.95
CA ILE A 131 -1.42 1.18 9.13
C ILE A 131 -1.33 0.50 7.77
N LEU A 132 -2.38 0.62 6.95
CA LEU A 132 -2.38 0.08 5.61
C LEU A 132 -1.18 0.63 4.83
N ALA A 133 -1.06 1.95 4.73
CA ALA A 133 -0.02 2.63 3.95
C ALA A 133 1.41 2.20 4.34
N ILE A 134 1.73 2.16 5.64
CA ILE A 134 3.08 1.84 6.10
C ILE A 134 3.32 0.32 6.12
N ASP A 135 2.41 -0.44 6.71
CA ASP A 135 2.66 -1.81 7.14
C ASP A 135 2.29 -2.88 6.10
N PHE A 136 1.31 -2.58 5.25
CA PHE A 136 0.86 -3.49 4.18
C PHE A 136 1.31 -3.02 2.80
N GLU A 137 1.43 -1.70 2.67
CA GLU A 137 1.58 -1.03 1.39
C GLU A 137 3.00 -0.50 1.14
N GLY A 138 3.86 -0.53 2.17
CA GLY A 138 5.29 -0.23 2.11
C GLY A 138 5.65 1.23 1.88
N TYR A 139 4.73 2.17 2.10
CA TYR A 139 5.06 3.60 2.03
C TYR A 139 6.00 4.01 3.16
N SER A 140 6.87 4.97 2.88
CA SER A 140 7.59 5.71 3.91
C SER A 140 6.77 6.88 4.44
N TYR A 141 7.04 7.31 5.68
CA TYR A 141 6.40 8.52 6.25
C TYR A 141 6.62 9.75 5.37
N ARG A 142 7.82 9.88 4.78
CA ARG A 142 8.16 10.96 3.86
C ARG A 142 7.25 10.99 2.64
N GLU A 143 7.03 9.84 2.00
CA GLU A 143 6.15 9.77 0.82
C GLU A 143 4.72 10.17 1.17
N ILE A 144 4.18 9.69 2.29
CA ILE A 144 2.84 10.06 2.75
C ILE A 144 2.78 11.56 3.10
N ALA A 145 3.84 12.12 3.69
CA ALA A 145 3.90 13.54 4.01
C ALA A 145 3.92 14.43 2.76
N GLU A 146 4.71 14.06 1.75
CA GLU A 146 4.77 14.74 0.44
C GLU A 146 3.41 14.69 -0.28
N GLU A 147 2.62 13.63 -0.08
CA GLU A 147 1.30 13.46 -0.69
C GLU A 147 0.16 14.21 0.00
N THR A 148 0.13 14.11 1.33
CA THR A 148 -1.02 14.53 2.13
C THR A 148 -0.83 15.92 2.73
N GLY A 149 0.41 16.44 2.72
CA GLY A 149 0.79 17.65 3.45
C GLY A 149 0.81 17.46 4.97
N ILE A 150 0.60 16.24 5.47
CA ILE A 150 0.65 15.93 6.89
C ILE A 150 2.11 15.73 7.30
N PRO A 151 2.61 16.41 8.36
CA PRO A 151 4.00 16.25 8.79
C PRO A 151 4.35 14.81 9.16
N GLU A 152 5.56 14.34 8.83
CA GLU A 152 6.04 12.98 9.12
C GLU A 152 5.87 12.60 10.61
N GLY A 153 6.24 13.51 11.53
CA GLY A 153 6.05 13.29 12.96
C GLY A 153 4.58 13.09 13.36
N THR A 154 3.65 13.74 12.65
CA THR A 154 2.21 13.52 12.86
C THR A 154 1.82 12.13 12.39
N LEU A 155 2.28 11.69 11.22
CA LEU A 155 2.01 10.35 10.67
C LEU A 155 2.59 9.24 11.57
N MET A 156 3.82 9.42 12.07
CA MET A 156 4.42 8.51 13.06
C MET A 156 3.57 8.43 14.33
N SER A 157 3.13 9.58 14.87
CA SER A 157 2.26 9.61 16.04
C SER A 157 0.88 8.99 15.78
N GLN A 158 0.37 9.07 14.56
CA GLN A 158 -0.88 8.45 14.15
C GLN A 158 -0.73 6.94 14.09
N ARG A 159 0.34 6.42 13.46
CA ARG A 159 0.63 4.98 13.44
C ARG A 159 0.80 4.42 14.85
N HIS A 160 1.58 5.11 15.69
CA HIS A 160 1.77 4.69 17.08
C HIS A 160 0.44 4.57 17.84
N ARG A 161 -0.45 5.56 17.70
CA ARG A 161 -1.80 5.55 18.30
C ARG A 161 -2.72 4.48 17.71
N ALA A 162 -2.56 4.14 16.43
CA ALA A 162 -3.28 3.06 15.79
C ALA A 162 -2.87 1.69 16.39
N ILE A 163 -1.56 1.45 16.51
CA ILE A 163 -1.00 0.24 17.13
C ILE A 163 -1.48 0.07 18.58
N ALA A 164 -1.43 1.13 19.40
CA ALA A 164 -1.92 1.08 20.77
C ALA A 164 -3.42 0.69 20.86
N GLN A 165 -4.23 1.15 19.91
CA GLN A 165 -5.65 0.76 19.84
C GLN A 165 -5.84 -0.69 19.40
N LEU A 166 -4.99 -1.21 18.50
CA LEU A 166 -5.00 -2.62 18.13
C LEU A 166 -4.68 -3.48 19.35
N TYR A 167 -3.61 -3.19 20.09
CA TYR A 167 -3.29 -3.92 21.33
C TYR A 167 -4.48 -3.96 22.28
N LYS A 168 -5.08 -2.80 22.57
CA LYS A 168 -6.23 -2.72 23.47
C LYS A 168 -7.43 -3.54 22.97
N LYS A 169 -7.73 -3.50 21.66
CA LYS A 169 -8.83 -4.27 21.07
C LYS A 169 -8.57 -5.76 21.15
N MET A 170 -7.35 -6.19 20.84
CA MET A 170 -6.93 -7.58 20.89
C MET A 170 -6.94 -8.12 22.33
N GLU A 171 -6.56 -7.31 23.33
CA GLU A 171 -6.55 -7.69 24.76
C GLU A 171 -7.98 -7.75 25.36
N ILE A 172 -8.86 -6.79 25.03
CA ILE A 172 -10.25 -6.79 25.50
C ILE A 172 -11.01 -8.02 24.99
N GLU A 173 -10.77 -8.43 23.73
CA GLU A 173 -11.40 -9.63 23.17
C GLU A 173 -10.92 -10.93 23.83
N ILE A 174 -9.68 -10.95 24.35
CA ILE A 174 -9.13 -12.09 25.11
C ILE A 174 -9.80 -12.20 26.48
N LEU A 175 -10.05 -11.08 27.15
CA LEU A 175 -10.69 -11.05 28.48
C LEU A 175 -12.22 -11.25 28.45
N SER A 176 -12.83 -11.20 27.26
CA SER A 176 -14.27 -11.41 27.07
C SER A 176 -14.68 -12.87 26.75
N LYS A 177 -13.71 -13.78 26.66
CA LYS A 177 -13.92 -15.24 26.56
C LYS A 177 -13.80 -15.89 27.93
#